data_AF-A0A9E3W8V8-F1
#
_entry.id   AF-A0A9E3W8V8-F1
#
_cell.length_a   1.000
_cell.length_b   1.000
_cell.length_c   1.000
_cell.angle_alpha   90.00
_cell.angle_beta   90.00
_cell.angle_gamma   90.00
#
_symmetry.space_group_name_H-M   'P 1'
#
loop_
_entity.id
_entity.type
_entity.pdbx_description
1 polymer ?
#
loop_
_entity_poly.entity_id
_entity_poly.type
_entity_poly.pdbx_seq_one_letter_code
_entity_poly.pdbx_strand_id
1 'polypeptide(L)'
;MPQTDYNEADTCLNLINPKLFQAGWHEPPHSLTRERPFTDGRIIVDQSGHRRGKRKIADYVLRYRHDYPIAVVEAKRAGLPAS
;
A
#
# COMPACT_ATOMS: atom_id res chain seq x y z
N MET A 1 27.10 -9.33 -4.08
CA MET A 1 26.10 -8.36 -4.58
C MET A 1 26.06 -7.23 -3.56
N PRO A 2 26.34 -5.96 -3.90
CA PRO A 2 26.31 -4.91 -2.88
C PRO A 2 24.87 -4.79 -2.37
N GLN A 3 24.71 -4.95 -1.05
CA GLN A 3 23.44 -4.78 -0.38
C GLN A 3 23.07 -3.30 -0.52
N THR A 4 22.16 -3.00 -1.45
CA THR A 4 21.76 -1.63 -1.71
C THR A 4 20.80 -1.25 -0.59
N ASP A 5 21.25 -0.40 0.33
CA ASP A 5 20.45 0.18 1.42
C ASP A 5 19.41 1.13 0.82
N TYR A 6 18.44 0.57 0.10
CA TYR A 6 17.29 1.31 -0.37
C TYR A 6 16.44 1.67 0.85
N ASN A 7 16.21 2.97 1.04
CA ASN A 7 15.18 3.40 1.95
C ASN A 7 13.80 2.95 1.42
N GLU A 8 12.74 3.21 2.16
CA GLU A 8 11.39 2.77 1.79
C GLU A 8 10.89 3.41 0.48
N ALA A 9 11.23 4.68 0.25
CA ALA A 9 10.89 5.39 -0.98
C ALA A 9 11.68 4.84 -2.19
N ASP A 10 12.96 4.55 -2.01
CA ASP A 10 13.80 3.96 -3.05
C ASP A 10 13.35 2.54 -3.38
N THR A 11 12.92 1.77 -2.39
CA THR A 11 12.36 0.42 -2.58
C THR A 11 11.06 0.51 -3.38
N CYS A 12 10.17 1.45 -3.04
CA CYS A 12 8.95 1.70 -3.79
C CYS A 12 9.24 2.06 -5.25
N LEU A 13 10.14 3.01 -5.48
CA LEU A 13 10.41 3.55 -6.81
C LEU A 13 11.18 2.59 -7.71
N ASN A 14 12.23 1.96 -7.18
CA ASN A 14 13.17 1.18 -7.98
C ASN A 14 12.81 -0.30 -8.05
N LEU A 15 12.06 -0.83 -7.08
CA LEU A 15 11.76 -2.27 -7.01
C LEU A 15 10.27 -2.58 -7.19
N ILE A 16 9.38 -1.83 -6.52
CA ILE A 16 7.94 -2.16 -6.50
C ILE A 16 7.24 -1.59 -7.74
N ASN A 17 7.38 -0.30 -8.03
CA ASN A 17 6.73 0.34 -9.17
C ASN A 17 7.02 -0.36 -10.50
N PRO A 18 8.29 -0.69 -10.84
CA PRO A 18 8.59 -1.31 -12.13
C PRO A 18 7.90 -2.67 -12.27
N LYS A 19 7.81 -3.45 -11.18
CA LYS A 19 7.13 -4.75 -11.18
C LYS A 19 5.62 -4.61 -11.32
N LEU A 20 5.01 -3.65 -10.62
CA LEU A 20 3.56 -3.40 -10.76
C LEU A 20 3.22 -2.91 -12.17
N PHE A 21 4.08 -2.09 -12.76
CA PHE A 21 3.87 -1.56 -14.11
C PHE A 21 4.05 -2.64 -15.16
N GLN A 22 5.11 -3.45 -15.05
CA GLN A 22 5.35 -4.61 -15.90
C GLN A 22 4.19 -5.62 -15.84
N ALA A 23 3.54 -5.77 -14.68
CA ALA A 23 2.36 -6.60 -14.51
C ALA A 23 1.05 -5.95 -15.00
N GLY A 24 1.10 -4.74 -15.58
CA GLY A 24 -0.05 -4.07 -16.20
C GLY A 24 -0.97 -3.32 -15.23
N TRP A 25 -0.62 -3.18 -13.95
CA TRP A 25 -1.51 -2.54 -12.96
C TRP A 25 -1.71 -1.03 -13.14
N HIS A 26 -0.90 -0.42 -14.01
CA HIS A 26 -0.95 1.01 -14.30
C HIS A 26 -1.79 1.34 -15.55
N GLU A 27 -2.29 0.33 -16.26
CA GLU A 27 -2.99 0.49 -17.54
C GLU A 27 -4.48 0.15 -17.40
N PRO A 28 -5.37 0.85 -18.13
CA PRO A 28 -6.78 0.49 -18.17
C PRO A 28 -7.00 -0.96 -18.65
N PRO A 29 -7.99 -1.68 -18.10
CA PRO A 29 -9.02 -1.21 -17.15
C PRO A 29 -8.54 -1.15 -15.69
N HIS A 30 -7.31 -1.58 -15.43
CA HIS A 30 -6.71 -1.63 -14.11
C HIS A 30 -6.22 -0.25 -13.68
N SER A 31 -6.04 -0.08 -12.38
CA SER A 31 -5.36 1.09 -11.85
C SER A 31 -4.73 0.77 -10.51
N LEU A 32 -3.70 1.55 -10.15
CA LEU A 32 -3.10 1.54 -8.83
C LEU A 32 -3.14 2.94 -8.26
N THR A 33 -3.35 3.03 -6.95
CA THR A 33 -3.26 4.29 -6.20
C THR A 33 -2.33 4.11 -5.03
N ARG A 34 -1.40 5.06 -4.87
CA ARG A 34 -0.52 5.16 -3.71
C ARG A 34 -1.18 5.96 -2.59
N GLU A 35 -0.86 5.62 -1.35
CA GLU A 35 -1.13 6.44 -0.15
C GLU A 35 -2.58 6.90 0.02
N ARG A 36 -3.55 5.98 -0.04
CA ARG A 36 -4.91 6.26 0.45
C ARG A 36 -5.18 5.55 1.78
N PRO A 37 -5.82 6.23 2.75
CA PRO A 37 -6.42 5.54 3.88
C PRO A 37 -7.54 4.62 3.34
N PHE A 38 -7.39 3.31 3.54
CA PHE A 38 -8.37 2.32 3.08
C PHE A 38 -9.42 2.02 4.15
N THR A 39 -9.21 2.48 5.39
CA THR A 39 -10.20 2.41 6.48
C THR A 39 -10.32 3.76 7.18
N ASP A 40 -11.52 4.04 7.70
CA ASP A 40 -11.77 5.17 8.60
C ASP A 40 -11.25 4.95 10.03
N GLY A 41 -10.41 3.93 10.24
CA GLY A 41 -9.97 3.51 11.56
C GLY A 41 -11.03 2.70 12.30
N ARG A 42 -10.58 1.86 13.24
CA ARG A 42 -11.45 1.04 14.09
C ARG A 42 -12.25 1.94 15.04
N ILE A 43 -13.56 1.74 15.18
CA ILE A 43 -14.34 2.42 16.24
C ILE A 43 -13.96 1.78 17.57
N ILE A 44 -13.49 2.59 18.52
CA ILE A 44 -13.17 2.20 19.89
C ILE A 44 -14.15 2.92 20.79
N VAL A 45 -14.92 2.16 21.57
CA VAL A 45 -15.88 2.67 22.54
C VAL A 45 -15.26 2.55 23.92
N ASP A 46 -15.20 3.67 24.66
CA ASP A 46 -14.79 3.70 26.06
C ASP A 46 -15.80 4.49 26.91
N GLN A 47 -15.54 4.58 28.22
CA GLN A 47 -16.42 5.25 29.18
C GLN A 47 -16.62 6.76 28.90
N SER A 48 -15.80 7.35 28.02
CA SER A 48 -15.82 8.77 27.61
C SER A 48 -16.46 9.01 26.23
N GLY A 49 -16.88 7.96 25.50
CA GLY A 49 -17.59 8.08 24.23
C GLY A 49 -17.04 7.18 23.12
N HIS A 50 -17.17 7.63 21.87
CA HIS A 50 -16.65 6.92 20.68
C HIS A 50 -15.43 7.66 20.12
N ARG A 51 -14.30 6.95 19.95
CA ARG A 51 -13.12 7.46 19.23
C ARG A 51 -12.77 6.55 18.06
N ARG A 52 -12.26 7.12 16.97
CA ARG A 52 -11.73 6.35 15.84
C ARG A 52 -10.24 6.10 16.05
N GLY A 53 -9.82 4.85 15.89
CA GLY A 53 -8.42 4.45 15.89
C GLY A 53 -7.67 4.96 14.66
N LYS A 54 -6.35 4.77 14.63
CA LYS A 54 -5.50 5.21 13.52
C LYS A 54 -5.98 4.59 12.20
N ARG A 55 -6.20 5.44 11.19
CA ARG A 55 -6.50 5.00 9.82
C ARG A 55 -5.36 4.13 9.32
N LYS A 56 -5.67 2.96 8.79
CA LYS A 56 -4.67 2.15 8.09
C LYS A 56 -4.51 2.70 6.68
N ILE A 57 -3.27 3.00 6.31
CA ILE A 57 -2.85 3.48 5.00
C ILE A 57 -2.07 2.34 4.38
N ALA A 58 -2.42 1.95 3.16
CA ALA A 58 -1.66 0.97 2.39
C ALA A 58 -0.75 1.71 1.42
N ASP A 59 0.43 1.16 1.13
CA ASP A 59 1.38 1.77 0.19
C ASP A 59 0.82 1.77 -1.23
N TYR A 60 0.16 0.67 -1.64
CA TYR A 60 -0.57 0.57 -2.90
C TYR A 60 -1.92 -0.13 -2.72
N VAL A 61 -2.94 0.37 -3.43
CA VAL A 61 -4.20 -0.33 -3.66
C VAL A 61 -4.32 -0.64 -5.14
N LEU A 62 -4.51 -1.92 -5.47
CA LEU A 62 -4.66 -2.42 -6.83
C LEU A 62 -6.13 -2.63 -7.15
N ARG A 63 -6.57 -2.08 -8.28
CA ARG A 63 -7.95 -2.09 -8.75
C ARG A 63 -8.03 -2.82 -10.07
N TYR A 64 -8.85 -3.86 -10.12
CA TYR A 64 -9.13 -4.58 -11.37
C TYR A 64 -9.98 -3.72 -12.31
N ARG A 65 -10.91 -2.95 -11.74
CA ARG A 65 -11.69 -1.87 -12.36
C ARG A 65 -11.77 -0.71 -11.37
N HIS A 66 -12.06 0.50 -11.83
CA HIS A 66 -12.05 1.72 -11.00
C HIS A 66 -12.75 1.56 -9.63
N ASP A 67 -13.91 0.91 -9.62
CA ASP A 67 -14.78 0.66 -8.48
C ASP A 67 -14.54 -0.69 -7.78
N TYR A 68 -13.60 -1.51 -8.27
CA TYR A 68 -13.35 -2.87 -7.79
C TYR A 68 -11.88 -3.06 -7.35
N PRO A 69 -11.53 -2.67 -6.10
CA PRO A 69 -10.23 -2.97 -5.51
C PRO A 69 -10.12 -4.46 -5.19
N ILE A 70 -9.00 -5.08 -5.53
CA ILE A 70 -8.83 -6.53 -5.35
C ILE A 70 -7.61 -6.91 -4.49
N ALA A 71 -6.65 -6.01 -4.34
CA ALA A 71 -5.45 -6.28 -3.55
C ALA A 71 -4.84 -4.99 -2.98
N VAL A 72 -4.05 -5.16 -1.93
CA VAL A 72 -3.18 -4.13 -1.35
C VAL A 72 -1.74 -4.63 -1.36
N VAL A 73 -0.78 -3.72 -1.51
CA VAL A 73 0.65 -4.01 -1.41
C VAL A 73 1.22 -3.16 -0.29
N GLU A 74 1.93 -3.81 0.63
CA GLU A 74 2.71 -3.17 1.69
C GLU A 74 4.19 -3.27 1.33
N ALA A 75 4.86 -2.14 1.25
CA ALA A 75 6.29 -2.05 1.04
C ALA A 75 7.05 -2.25 2.36
N LYS A 76 8.22 -2.87 2.29
CA LYS A 76 9.20 -2.91 3.37
C LYS A 76 10.56 -2.52 2.82
N ARG A 77 11.46 -2.07 3.70
CA ARG A 77 12.86 -1.86 3.29
C ARG A 77 13.44 -3.15 2.75
N ALA A 78 14.27 -3.02 1.72
CA ALA A 78 15.00 -4.16 1.16
C ALA A 78 15.80 -4.88 2.26
N GLY A 79 15.62 -6.20 2.36
CA GLY A 79 16.31 -7.04 3.35
C GLY A 79 15.51 -7.36 4.63
N LEU A 80 14.33 -6.78 4.83
CA LEU A 80 13.39 -7.21 5.88
C LEU A 80 12.34 -8.19 5.34
N PRO A 81 11.93 -9.21 6.11
CA PRO A 81 10.83 -10.09 5.71
C PRO A 81 9.50 -9.33 5.68
N ALA A 82 8.62 -9.74 4.76
CA ALA A 82 7.23 -9.29 4.74
C ALA A 82 6.53 -9.77 6.02
N SER A 83 5.75 -8.88 6.64
CA SER A 83 5.04 -9.11 7.92
C SER A 83 3.61 -9.58 7.69
#